data_AF-A0A8S9WJX8-F1
#
_entry.id   AF-A0A8S9WJX8-F1
#
_cell.length_a   1.000
_cell.length_b   1.000
_cell.length_c   1.000
_cell.angle_alpha   90.00
_cell.angle_beta   90.00
_cell.angle_gamma   90.00
#
_symmetry.space_group_name_H-M   'P 1'
#
loop_
_entity.id
_entity.type
_entity.pdbx_description
1 polymer ?
#
loop_
_entity_poly.entity_id
_entity_poly.type
_entity_poly.pdbx_seq_one_letter_code
_entity_poly.pdbx_strand_id
1 'polypeptide(L)'
;MDLEGFAKRKLRAGDTDAKIIAEMSTRIEEIKRTSIITNTTKETADKLAKAVLEEAKRTLDLKDEFATEILSGVRMGEMGVGSRGSGDFYVHEKIGELIGATGAVVDSSSLSD
;
A
#
# COMPACT_ATOMS: atom_id res chain seq x y z
N MET A 1 0.63 5.55 6.43
CA MET A 1 0.97 4.33 7.20
C MET A 1 1.09 3.20 6.20
N ASP A 2 2.17 2.42 6.30
CA ASP A 2 2.28 1.14 5.61
C ASP A 2 1.52 0.07 6.42
N LEU A 3 0.41 -0.41 5.87
CA LEU A 3 -0.51 -1.34 6.54
C LEU A 3 0.01 -2.78 6.52
N GLU A 4 0.60 -3.22 5.42
CA GLU A 4 1.14 -4.58 5.29
C GLU A 4 2.37 -4.75 6.20
N GLY A 5 3.32 -3.81 6.17
CA GLY A 5 4.47 -3.89 7.07
C GLY A 5 4.07 -3.73 8.53
N PHE A 6 3.01 -2.98 8.85
CA PHE A 6 2.43 -2.98 10.20
C PHE A 6 1.95 -4.38 10.59
N ALA A 7 1.15 -5.04 9.74
CA ALA A 7 0.64 -6.39 9.99
C ALA A 7 1.78 -7.41 10.15
N LYS A 8 2.76 -7.43 9.23
CA LYS A 8 3.91 -8.35 9.29
C LYS A 8 4.74 -8.18 10.55
N ARG A 9 5.00 -6.93 10.99
CA ARG A 9 5.73 -6.67 12.25
C ARG A 9 4.99 -7.23 13.46
N LYS A 10 3.67 -7.07 13.50
CA LYS A 10 2.82 -7.55 14.61
C LYS A 10 2.71 -9.07 14.62
N LEU A 11 2.56 -9.69 13.46
CA LEU A 11 2.60 -11.15 13.30
C LEU A 11 3.94 -11.72 13.80
N ARG A 12 5.08 -11.12 13.41
CA ARG A 12 6.41 -11.54 13.91
C ARG A 12 6.57 -11.36 15.42
N ALA A 13 5.87 -10.40 16.02
CA ALA A 13 5.86 -10.19 17.47
C ALA A 13 4.94 -11.18 18.22
N GLY A 14 4.20 -12.03 17.50
CA GLY A 14 3.28 -13.00 18.11
C GLY A 14 1.95 -12.41 18.58
N ASP A 15 1.58 -11.22 18.10
CA ASP A 15 0.27 -10.62 18.43
C ASP A 15 -0.87 -11.43 17.79
N THR A 16 -2.02 -11.50 18.47
CA THR A 16 -3.20 -12.21 17.96
C THR A 16 -3.88 -11.42 16.85
N ASP A 17 -4.45 -12.12 15.87
CA ASP A 17 -5.18 -11.51 14.75
C ASP A 17 -6.21 -10.46 15.19
N ALA A 18 -7.00 -10.77 16.23
CA ALA A 18 -8.01 -9.86 16.75
C ALA A 18 -7.41 -8.55 17.25
N LYS A 19 -6.25 -8.61 17.92
CA LYS A 19 -5.52 -7.43 18.40
C LYS A 19 -4.96 -6.62 17.23
N ILE A 20 -4.39 -7.30 16.23
CA ILE A 20 -3.82 -6.66 15.03
C ILE A 20 -4.92 -5.93 14.25
N ILE A 21 -6.05 -6.59 14.00
CA ILE A 21 -7.22 -6.02 13.31
C ILE A 21 -7.72 -4.80 14.09
N ALA A 22 -7.97 -4.93 15.40
CA ALA A 22 -8.49 -3.83 16.20
C ALA A 22 -7.59 -2.59 16.14
N GLU A 23 -6.28 -2.75 16.34
CA GLU A 23 -5.33 -1.64 16.30
C GLU A 23 -5.21 -1.03 14.89
N MET A 24 -5.16 -1.87 13.85
CA MET A 24 -5.06 -1.41 12.46
C MET A 24 -6.32 -0.66 12.02
N SER A 25 -7.50 -1.17 12.35
CA SER A 25 -8.76 -0.51 12.05
C SER A 25 -8.85 0.86 12.69
N THR A 26 -8.49 0.98 13.97
CA THR A 26 -8.48 2.29 14.66
C THR A 26 -7.58 3.29 13.95
N ARG A 27 -6.40 2.86 13.50
CA ARG A 27 -5.46 3.70 12.74
C ARG A 27 -5.99 4.06 11.35
N ILE A 28 -6.63 3.11 10.65
CA ILE A 28 -7.27 3.36 9.35
C ILE A 28 -8.36 4.41 9.51
N GLU A 29 -9.23 4.26 10.52
CA GLU A 29 -10.27 5.23 10.83
C GLU A 29 -9.66 6.60 11.14
N GLU A 30 -8.67 6.68 12.03
CA GLU A 30 -8.01 7.95 12.38
C GLU A 30 -7.50 8.70 11.14
N ILE A 31 -6.84 7.98 10.22
CA ILE A 31 -6.20 8.57 9.03
C ILE A 31 -7.23 8.89 7.93
N LYS A 32 -8.23 8.02 7.74
CA LYS A 32 -9.15 8.09 6.58
C LYS A 32 -10.48 8.74 6.90
N ARG A 33 -10.89 8.84 8.17
CA ARG A 33 -12.15 9.49 8.59
C ARG A 33 -12.16 10.98 8.29
N THR A 34 -11.01 11.63 8.24
CA THR A 34 -10.87 13.06 7.88
C THR A 34 -10.81 13.30 6.37
N SER A 35 -10.76 12.23 5.56
CA SER A 35 -10.72 12.34 4.11
C SER A 35 -12.14 12.56 3.58
N ILE A 36 -12.38 13.76 3.04
CA ILE A 36 -13.62 14.20 2.38
C ILE A 36 -14.10 13.26 1.25
N ILE A 37 -13.19 12.44 0.71
CA ILE A 37 -13.43 11.56 -0.44
C ILE A 37 -13.80 10.13 0.00
N THR A 38 -13.43 9.72 1.22
CA THR A 38 -13.66 8.35 1.72
C THR A 38 -14.49 8.41 2.98
N ASN A 39 -15.78 8.07 2.87
CA ASN A 39 -16.64 7.87 4.03
C ASN A 39 -16.27 6.54 4.73
N THR A 40 -15.09 6.49 5.33
CA THR A 40 -14.56 5.29 6.00
C THR A 40 -15.31 5.09 7.31
N THR A 41 -16.21 4.12 7.32
CA THR A 41 -16.89 3.65 8.52
C THR A 41 -16.03 2.64 9.26
N LYS A 42 -16.40 2.35 10.53
CA LYS A 42 -15.78 1.29 11.32
C LYS A 42 -15.78 -0.05 10.59
N GLU A 43 -16.91 -0.38 9.99
CA GLU A 43 -17.09 -1.63 9.26
C GLU A 43 -16.13 -1.72 8.06
N THR A 44 -15.99 -0.64 7.28
CA THR A 44 -15.07 -0.62 6.15
C THR A 44 -13.61 -0.70 6.60
N ALA A 45 -13.25 -0.02 7.70
CA ALA A 45 -11.92 -0.11 8.27
C ALA A 45 -11.59 -1.53 8.77
N ASP A 46 -12.54 -2.19 9.43
CA ASP A 46 -12.40 -3.58 9.89
C ASP A 46 -12.27 -4.56 8.72
N LYS A 47 -13.06 -4.37 7.66
CA LYS A 47 -12.94 -5.17 6.43
C LYS A 47 -11.57 -5.00 5.78
N LEU A 48 -11.08 -3.76 5.69
CA LEU A 48 -9.77 -3.47 5.12
C LEU A 48 -8.64 -4.06 5.97
N ALA A 49 -8.69 -3.89 7.30
CA ALA A 49 -7.70 -4.45 8.22
C ALA A 49 -7.63 -5.98 8.13
N LYS A 50 -8.78 -6.66 8.01
CA LYS A 50 -8.85 -8.10 7.79
C LYS A 50 -8.20 -8.51 6.46
N ALA A 51 -8.53 -7.82 5.37
CA ALA A 51 -7.95 -8.12 4.06
C ALA A 51 -6.43 -7.98 4.06
N VAL A 52 -5.91 -6.88 4.63
CA VAL A 52 -4.46 -6.65 4.77
C VAL A 52 -3.80 -7.72 5.63
N LEU A 53 -4.42 -8.11 6.75
CA LEU A 53 -3.86 -9.15 7.60
C LEU A 53 -3.77 -10.50 6.88
N GLU A 54 -4.80 -10.87 6.12
CA GLU A 54 -4.81 -12.11 5.35
C GLU A 54 -3.74 -12.11 4.25
N GLU A 55 -3.55 -10.99 3.56
CA GLU A 55 -2.44 -10.81 2.62
C GLU A 55 -1.09 -10.94 3.33
N ALA A 56 -0.89 -10.21 4.42
CA ALA A 56 0.36 -10.20 5.17
C ALA A 56 0.76 -11.59 5.68
N LYS A 57 -0.21 -12.42 6.11
CA LYS A 57 0.05 -13.81 6.50
C LYS A 57 0.53 -14.67 5.33
N ARG A 58 -0.05 -14.49 4.14
CA ARG A 58 0.31 -15.24 2.93
C ARG A 58 1.69 -14.84 2.42
N THR A 59 2.05 -13.57 2.55
CA THR A 59 3.31 -13.01 2.03
C THR A 59 4.42 -12.94 3.09
N LEU A 60 4.17 -13.33 4.34
CA LEU A 60 5.13 -13.16 5.44
C LEU A 60 6.45 -13.91 5.20
N ASP A 61 6.33 -15.15 4.72
CA ASP A 61 7.43 -16.09 4.50
C ASP A 61 7.45 -16.61 3.05
N LEU A 62 6.86 -15.85 2.13
CA LEU A 62 6.84 -16.21 0.71
C LEU A 62 8.28 -16.19 0.17
N LYS A 63 8.80 -17.37 -0.14
CA LYS A 63 10.11 -17.56 -0.77
C LYS A 63 9.88 -18.01 -2.19
N ASP A 64 9.80 -17.04 -3.09
CA ASP A 64 9.60 -17.27 -4.52
C ASP A 64 10.54 -16.35 -5.30
N GLU A 65 11.26 -16.89 -6.28
CA GLU A 65 12.28 -16.16 -7.05
C GLU A 65 11.70 -14.95 -7.81
N PHE A 66 10.41 -14.98 -8.14
CA PHE A 66 9.71 -13.90 -8.85
C PHE A 66 8.92 -12.98 -7.92
N ALA A 67 8.48 -13.47 -6.76
CA ALA A 67 7.68 -12.69 -5.79
C ALA A 67 8.47 -12.16 -4.58
N THR A 68 9.78 -12.42 -4.52
CA THR A 68 10.64 -11.86 -3.46
C THR A 68 10.98 -10.41 -3.77
N GLU A 69 10.68 -9.52 -2.84
CA GLU A 69 11.00 -8.09 -2.97
C GLU A 69 12.52 -7.86 -2.97
N ILE A 70 12.98 -6.93 -3.83
CA ILE A 70 14.35 -6.40 -3.76
C ILE A 70 14.34 -5.21 -2.81
N LEU A 71 15.01 -5.34 -1.68
CA LEU A 71 15.13 -4.28 -0.69
C LEU A 71 16.08 -3.18 -1.20
N SER A 72 15.53 -2.05 -1.64
CA SER A 72 16.31 -0.89 -2.08
C SER A 72 16.97 -0.12 -0.93
N GLY A 73 16.46 -0.28 0.29
CA GLY A 73 16.90 0.48 1.46
C GLY A 73 16.42 1.93 1.50
N VAL A 74 15.65 2.39 0.50
CA VAL A 74 15.16 3.76 0.41
C VAL A 74 13.68 3.82 0.81
N ARG A 75 13.32 4.71 1.73
CA ARG A 75 11.93 4.91 2.16
C ARG A 75 11.18 5.76 1.14
N MET A 76 9.86 5.57 1.05
CA MET A 76 9.02 6.39 0.15
C MET A 76 9.22 7.90 0.34
N GLY A 77 9.32 8.37 1.59
CA GLY A 77 9.59 9.79 1.86
C GLY A 77 10.97 10.27 1.41
N GLU A 78 11.97 9.39 1.31
CA GLU A 78 13.32 9.70 0.84
C GLU A 78 13.40 9.69 -0.70
N MET A 79 12.60 8.85 -1.36
CA MET A 79 12.43 8.88 -2.81
C MET A 79 11.68 10.14 -3.29
N GLY A 80 11.15 10.96 -2.38
CA GLY A 80 10.34 12.13 -2.74
C GLY A 80 8.95 11.75 -3.29
N VAL A 81 8.56 10.48 -3.17
CA VAL A 81 7.24 9.98 -3.54
C VAL A 81 6.35 9.87 -2.32
N GLY A 82 5.06 10.03 -2.54
CA GLY A 82 4.10 10.22 -1.49
C GLY A 82 2.92 10.96 -2.09
N SER A 83 1.73 10.46 -1.77
CA SER A 83 0.43 10.71 -2.40
C SER A 83 -0.01 12.18 -2.64
N ARG A 84 0.86 13.19 -2.43
CA ARG A 84 0.60 14.63 -2.46
C ARG A 84 1.78 15.50 -2.96
N GLY A 85 2.82 14.95 -3.62
CA GLY A 85 4.03 15.72 -4.01
C GLY A 85 4.38 15.62 -5.50
N SER A 86 5.14 16.60 -6.02
CA SER A 86 5.61 16.61 -7.42
C SER A 86 6.52 15.43 -7.78
N GLY A 87 7.29 14.91 -6.82
CA GLY A 87 8.10 13.71 -7.01
C GLY A 87 7.26 12.45 -7.25
N ASP A 88 6.06 12.37 -6.67
CA ASP A 88 5.10 11.27 -6.91
C ASP A 88 4.59 11.27 -8.35
N PHE A 89 4.21 12.44 -8.87
CA PHE A 89 3.81 12.59 -10.27
C PHE A 89 4.97 12.29 -11.23
N TYR A 90 6.16 12.79 -10.93
CA TYR A 90 7.35 12.53 -11.74
C TYR A 90 7.68 11.03 -11.81
N VAL A 91 7.64 10.32 -10.69
CA VAL A 91 7.90 8.87 -10.70
C VAL A 91 6.82 8.10 -11.45
N HIS A 92 5.54 8.45 -11.29
CA HIS A 92 4.46 7.84 -12.08
C HIS A 92 4.61 8.11 -13.58
N GLU A 93 5.00 9.33 -13.97
CA GLU A 93 5.32 9.68 -15.35
C GLU A 93 6.47 8.81 -15.89
N LYS A 94 7.57 8.65 -15.12
CA LYS A 94 8.70 7.80 -15.53
C LYS A 94 8.36 6.32 -15.62
N ILE A 95 7.48 5.81 -14.77
CA ILE A 95 6.94 4.45 -14.92
C ILE A 95 6.18 4.32 -16.24
N GLY A 96 5.35 5.31 -16.58
CA GLY A 96 4.64 5.37 -17.86
C GLY A 96 5.59 5.40 -19.07
N GLU A 97 6.61 6.27 -19.03
CA GLU A 97 7.63 6.36 -20.09
C GLU A 97 8.39 5.04 -20.27
N LEU A 98 8.79 4.39 -19.17
CA LEU A 98 9.55 3.13 -19.20
C LEU A 98 8.73 1.99 -19.82
N ILE A 99 7.43 1.91 -19.49
CA ILE A 99 6.52 0.92 -20.06
C ILE A 99 6.28 1.22 -21.55
N GLY A 100 6.27 2.50 -21.94
CA GLY A 100 6.05 2.94 -23.32
C GLY A 100 4.63 2.69 -23.82
N ALA A 101 4.37 3.04 -25.08
CA ALA A 101 3.06 2.80 -25.70
C ALA A 101 2.80 1.30 -25.83
N THR A 102 1.60 0.87 -25.46
CA THR A 102 1.22 -0.55 -25.46
C THR A 102 -0.05 -0.77 -26.28
N GLY A 103 -0.41 -2.01 -26.55
CA GLY A 103 -1.70 -2.34 -27.18
C GLY A 103 -2.91 -2.22 -26.23
N ALA A 104 -2.74 -1.70 -25.02
CA ALA A 104 -3.82 -1.54 -24.06
C ALA A 104 -4.77 -0.40 -24.47
N VAL A 105 -6.04 -0.52 -24.09
CA VAL A 105 -7.09 0.50 -24.37
C VAL A 105 -6.76 1.85 -23.71
N VAL A 106 -5.99 1.83 -22.62
CA VAL A 106 -5.42 2.99 -21.95
C VAL A 106 -3.96 2.65 -21.67
N ASP A 107 -3.04 3.48 -22.15
CA ASP A 107 -1.59 3.27 -22.00
C ASP A 107 -0.88 4.57 -21.60
N SER A 108 0.46 4.58 -21.64
CA SER A 108 1.24 5.74 -21.25
C SER A 108 1.08 6.96 -22.18
N SER A 109 0.56 6.79 -23.40
CA SER A 109 0.18 7.90 -24.27
C SER A 109 -1.11 8.60 -23.82
N SER A 110 -1.89 7.97 -22.94
CA SER A 110 -3.13 8.54 -22.38
C SER A 110 -2.88 9.39 -21.13
N LEU A 111 -1.63 9.47 -20.65
CA LEU A 111 -1.24 10.25 -19.47
C LEU A 111 -0.94 11.73 -19.79
N SER A 112 -0.88 12.11 -21.07
CA SER A 112 -0.66 13.49 -21.49
C SER A 112 -1.99 14.25 -21.60
N ASP A 113 -2.44 14.82 -20.49
CA ASP A 113 -3.38 15.96 -20.42
C ASP A 113 -2.94 16.94 -19.33
#